data_AF-A0A9F2RED1-F1
#
_entry.id   AF-A0A9F2RED1-F1
#
_cell.length_a   1.000
_cell.length_b   1.000
_cell.length_c   1.000
_cell.angle_alpha   90.00
_cell.angle_beta   90.00
_cell.angle_gamma   90.00
#
_symmetry.space_group_name_H-M   'P 1'
#
loop_
_entity.id
_entity.type
_entity.pdbx_description
1 polymer ?
#
loop_
_entity_poly.entity_id
_entity_poly.type
_entity_poly.pdbx_seq_one_letter_code
_entity_poly.pdbx_strand_id
1 'polypeptide(L)'
;MPSARLRKLEVEANNAFDQYRDLYFEGGVSSVYLWDLDHGFAGVILIKKAGDGSKKIKGCWDSIHVVEVQEKSSGRTAHYKLTSTVMLWLQTNKTGSGTMNLGGSLTRQMEKDETVSDSSPHIANIGRLVEDMENKIRSTLNEIYFGKTKDIVNGLRSVQTFADKSKQEALKNDLVEALKRKQQS
;
A
#
# COMPACT_ATOMS: atom_id res chain seq x y z
N MET A 1 27.34 13.24 -0.09
CA MET A 1 26.78 13.56 1.25
C MET A 1 25.74 14.65 1.05
N PRO A 2 24.58 14.58 1.71
CA PRO A 2 23.57 15.63 1.58
C PRO A 2 24.09 16.97 2.09
N SER A 3 23.57 18.06 1.54
CA SER A 3 23.86 19.42 2.02
C SER A 3 23.52 19.57 3.51
N ALA A 4 24.14 20.54 4.21
CA ALA A 4 23.88 20.73 5.64
C ALA A 4 22.40 21.01 5.95
N ARG A 5 21.71 21.75 5.05
CA ARG A 5 20.26 21.99 5.12
C ARG A 5 19.49 20.68 4.96
N LEU A 6 19.81 19.89 3.93
CA LEU A 6 19.08 18.65 3.65
C LEU A 6 19.33 17.57 4.70
N ARG A 7 20.54 17.53 5.29
CA ARG A 7 20.86 16.61 6.39
C ARG A 7 20.03 16.91 7.63
N LYS A 8 19.78 18.19 7.95
CA LYS A 8 18.88 18.55 9.06
C LYS A 8 17.45 18.05 8.79
N LEU A 9 16.96 18.26 7.56
CA LEU A 9 15.65 17.77 7.12
C LEU A 9 15.56 16.24 7.17
N GLU A 10 16.63 15.54 6.80
CA GLU A 10 16.71 14.07 6.83
C GLU A 10 16.61 13.53 8.27
N VAL A 11 17.23 14.19 9.25
CA VAL A 11 17.12 13.82 10.67
C VAL A 11 15.68 14.02 11.16
N GLU A 12 15.06 15.16 10.84
CA GLU A 12 13.66 15.43 11.18
C GLU A 12 12.71 14.42 10.51
N ALA A 13 12.97 14.06 9.25
CA ALA A 13 12.18 13.08 8.51
C ALA A 13 12.29 11.69 9.13
N ASN A 14 13.49 11.25 9.53
CA ASN A 14 13.66 9.98 10.24
C ASN A 14 12.84 9.95 11.53
N ASN A 15 12.87 11.01 12.33
CA ASN A 15 12.08 11.08 13.57
C ASN A 15 10.56 11.06 13.33
N ALA A 16 10.10 11.72 12.26
CA ALA A 16 8.69 11.72 11.89
C ALA A 16 8.23 10.33 11.39
N PHE A 17 9.01 9.71 10.50
CA PHE A 17 8.66 8.39 9.96
C PHE A 17 8.88 7.24 10.95
N ASP A 18 9.72 7.41 11.98
CA ASP A 18 9.81 6.45 13.08
C ASP A 18 8.52 6.42 13.91
N GLN A 19 7.91 7.58 14.16
CA GLN A 19 6.59 7.70 14.80
C GLN A 19 5.48 7.15 13.89
N TYR A 20 5.50 7.48 12.59
CA TYR A 20 4.58 6.89 11.62
C TYR A 20 4.65 5.36 11.66
N ARG A 21 5.86 4.80 11.59
CA ARG A 21 6.06 3.35 11.67
C ARG A 21 5.48 2.80 12.96
N ASP A 22 5.75 3.41 14.11
CA ASP A 22 5.26 2.92 15.40
C ASP A 22 3.72 2.92 15.47
N LEU A 23 3.06 3.98 14.99
CA LEU A 23 1.60 4.09 14.99
C LEU A 23 0.91 3.07 14.07
N TYR A 24 1.50 2.75 12.91
CA TYR A 24 0.87 1.83 11.93
C TYR A 24 1.34 0.39 12.05
N PHE A 25 2.56 0.16 12.50
CA PHE A 25 3.19 -1.16 12.52
C PHE A 25 3.52 -1.65 13.92
N GLU A 26 3.47 -0.82 14.98
CA GLU A 26 3.76 -1.22 16.37
C GLU A 26 5.08 -2.01 16.47
N GLY A 27 6.12 -1.51 15.78
CA GLY A 27 7.45 -2.12 15.68
C GLY A 27 7.98 -2.23 14.26
N GLY A 28 9.03 -3.04 14.08
CA GLY A 28 9.80 -3.09 12.83
C GLY A 28 10.91 -2.05 12.81
N VAL A 29 11.44 -1.77 11.62
CA VAL A 29 12.52 -0.80 11.39
C VAL A 29 12.13 0.14 10.25
N SER A 30 12.41 1.43 10.42
CA SER A 30 12.27 2.44 9.38
C SER A 30 13.58 3.17 9.14
N SER A 31 13.78 3.68 7.92
CA SER A 31 14.92 4.53 7.58
C SER A 31 14.52 5.50 6.48
N VAL A 32 14.98 6.74 6.60
CA VAL A 32 14.79 7.79 5.59
C VAL A 32 16.14 8.30 5.12
N TYR A 33 16.31 8.38 3.80
CA TYR A 33 17.51 8.95 3.19
C TYR A 33 17.12 10.00 2.16
N LEU A 34 17.74 11.18 2.22
CA LEU A 34 17.50 12.29 1.30
C LEU A 34 18.77 12.61 0.48
N TRP A 35 18.59 13.04 -0.76
CA TRP A 35 19.68 13.53 -1.61
C TRP A 35 19.27 14.77 -2.40
N ASP A 36 20.23 15.69 -2.58
CA ASP A 36 20.01 16.96 -3.27
C ASP A 36 19.82 16.74 -4.78
N LEU A 37 19.02 17.61 -5.41
CA LEU A 37 18.85 17.73 -6.85
C LEU A 37 19.13 19.18 -7.27
N ASP A 38 19.33 19.43 -8.56
CA ASP A 38 19.55 20.80 -9.07
C ASP A 38 18.36 21.74 -8.79
N HIS A 39 17.14 21.19 -8.79
CA HIS A 39 15.89 21.93 -8.60
C HIS A 39 15.00 21.33 -7.49
N GLY A 40 15.62 20.97 -6.37
CA GLY A 40 14.91 20.50 -5.18
C GLY A 40 15.67 19.36 -4.50
N PHE A 41 14.95 18.33 -4.08
CA PHE A 41 15.55 17.15 -3.47
C PHE A 41 14.69 15.91 -3.72
N ALA A 42 15.28 14.74 -3.50
CA ALA A 42 14.54 13.50 -3.48
C ALA A 42 14.87 12.70 -2.23
N GLY A 43 14.05 11.70 -1.95
CA GLY A 43 14.17 10.89 -0.76
C GLY A 43 13.60 9.51 -0.93
N VAL A 44 14.07 8.60 -0.09
CA VAL A 44 13.51 7.27 0.06
C VAL A 44 13.12 7.03 1.51
N ILE A 45 11.89 6.57 1.72
CA ILE A 45 11.37 6.10 3.00
C ILE A 45 11.25 4.58 2.90
N LEU A 46 11.92 3.89 3.81
CA LEU A 46 11.95 2.44 3.91
C LEU A 46 11.31 2.02 5.21
N ILE A 47 10.41 1.03 5.16
CA ILE A 47 9.83 0.39 6.35
C ILE A 47 9.91 -1.11 6.16
N LYS A 48 10.42 -1.81 7.18
CA LYS A 48 10.45 -3.28 7.23
C LYS A 48 9.83 -3.75 8.52
N LYS A 49 8.71 -4.47 8.42
CA LYS A 49 8.06 -5.14 9.54
C LYS A 49 8.06 -6.64 9.31
N ALA A 50 8.85 -7.35 10.10
CA ALA A 50 8.73 -8.80 10.24
C ALA A 50 7.59 -9.12 11.21
N GLY A 51 6.82 -10.18 10.93
CA GLY A 51 5.84 -10.71 11.87
C GLY A 51 6.50 -11.25 13.14
N ASP A 52 5.69 -11.40 14.18
CA ASP A 52 6.07 -11.85 15.54
C ASP A 52 6.67 -13.27 15.62
N GLY A 53 6.84 -13.96 14.49
CA GLY A 53 7.50 -15.25 14.43
C GLY A 53 6.66 -16.40 14.95
N SER A 54 5.32 -16.28 15.00
CA SER A 54 4.48 -17.46 15.23
C SER A 54 4.90 -18.60 14.29
N LYS A 55 5.20 -19.79 14.82
CA LYS A 55 5.73 -20.91 13.99
C LYS A 55 4.78 -21.29 12.85
N LYS A 56 3.50 -20.95 12.96
CA LYS A 56 2.44 -21.33 12.03
C LYS A 56 2.13 -20.24 11.00
N ILE A 57 2.39 -18.97 11.29
CA ILE A 57 2.14 -17.85 10.37
C ILE A 57 3.35 -16.93 10.43
N LYS A 58 4.12 -16.91 9.34
CA LYS A 58 5.22 -15.99 9.12
C LYS A 58 4.78 -14.94 8.12
N GLY A 59 5.20 -13.70 8.33
CA GLY A 59 4.88 -12.61 7.42
C GLY A 59 5.98 -11.56 7.42
N CYS A 60 6.13 -10.86 6.31
CA CYS A 60 7.00 -9.71 6.19
C CYS A 60 6.32 -8.66 5.32
N TRP A 61 6.37 -7.42 5.79
CA TRP A 61 5.96 -6.24 5.05
C TRP A 61 7.18 -5.37 4.79
N ASP A 62 7.38 -4.99 3.54
CA ASP A 62 8.44 -4.09 3.10
C ASP A 62 7.81 -2.94 2.31
N SER A 63 7.96 -1.70 2.78
CA SER A 63 7.57 -0.48 2.07
C SER A 63 8.79 0.24 1.52
N ILE A 64 8.72 0.65 0.26
CA ILE A 64 9.71 1.49 -0.42
C ILE A 64 8.98 2.66 -1.06
N HIS A 65 9.15 3.86 -0.50
CA HIS A 65 8.58 5.09 -1.02
C HIS A 65 9.69 5.99 -1.53
N VAL A 66 9.78 6.14 -2.84
CA VAL A 66 10.70 7.09 -3.47
C VAL A 66 9.91 8.36 -3.81
N VAL A 67 10.32 9.49 -3.24
CA VAL A 67 9.70 10.78 -3.48
C VAL A 67 10.69 11.72 -4.15
N GLU A 68 10.24 12.41 -5.18
CA GLU A 68 10.95 13.51 -5.82
C GLU A 68 10.18 14.81 -5.53
N VAL A 69 10.90 15.84 -5.08
CA VAL A 69 10.35 17.14 -4.73
C VAL A 69 11.00 18.20 -5.60
N GLN A 70 10.21 18.79 -6.49
CA GLN A 70 10.62 19.89 -7.35
C GLN A 70 10.15 21.21 -6.74
N GLU A 71 11.07 22.00 -6.20
CA GLU A 71 10.75 23.29 -5.58
C GLU A 71 10.54 24.35 -6.69
N LYS A 72 9.39 25.04 -6.70
CA LYS A 72 9.17 26.15 -7.65
C LYS A 72 9.96 27.38 -7.21
N SER A 73 10.31 28.27 -8.14
CA SER A 73 11.18 29.44 -7.92
C SER A 73 10.73 30.38 -6.79
N SER A 74 9.44 30.39 -6.46
CA SER A 74 8.86 31.20 -5.38
C SER A 74 9.05 30.59 -3.98
N GLY A 75 9.46 29.32 -3.88
CA GLY A 75 9.64 28.56 -2.63
C GLY A 75 8.34 28.25 -1.86
N ARG A 76 7.18 28.73 -2.33
CA ARG A 76 5.88 28.58 -1.64
C ARG A 76 5.06 27.39 -2.09
N THR A 77 5.52 26.69 -3.13
CA THR A 77 4.84 25.54 -3.72
C THR A 77 5.90 24.58 -4.23
N ALA A 78 5.65 23.29 -4.06
CA ALA A 78 6.49 22.24 -4.63
C ALA A 78 5.63 21.19 -5.32
N HIS A 79 6.20 20.58 -6.36
CA HIS A 79 5.62 19.44 -7.06
C HIS A 79 6.23 18.17 -6.47
N TYR A 80 5.38 17.27 -6.00
CA TYR A 80 5.77 16.02 -5.36
C TYR A 80 5.41 14.86 -6.28
N LYS A 81 6.39 14.02 -6.58
CA LYS A 81 6.19 12.76 -7.33
C LYS A 81 6.58 11.60 -6.43
N LEU A 82 5.59 10.82 -6.02
CA LEU A 82 5.76 9.66 -5.14
C LEU A 82 5.59 8.37 -5.94
N THR A 83 6.63 7.53 -5.94
CA THR A 83 6.60 6.14 -6.41
C THR A 83 6.71 5.22 -5.20
N SER A 84 5.64 4.47 -4.94
CA SER A 84 5.55 3.56 -3.79
C SER A 84 5.49 2.12 -4.24
N THR A 85 6.35 1.29 -3.68
CA THR A 85 6.31 -0.17 -3.84
C THR A 85 6.16 -0.81 -2.47
N VAL A 86 5.15 -1.66 -2.34
CA VAL A 86 4.99 -2.50 -1.15
C VAL A 86 5.18 -3.95 -1.55
N MET A 87 6.01 -4.67 -0.81
CA MET A 87 6.17 -6.11 -0.93
C MET A 87 5.55 -6.76 0.31
N LEU A 88 4.71 -7.76 0.06
CA LEU A 88 4.08 -8.55 1.10
C LEU A 88 4.44 -10.00 0.87
N TRP A 89 4.95 -10.64 1.92
CA TRP A 89 5.16 -12.06 1.95
C TRP A 89 4.47 -12.65 3.18
N LEU A 90 3.72 -13.72 2.97
CA LEU A 90 2.93 -14.44 3.97
C LEU A 90 3.12 -15.93 3.75
N GLN A 91 3.48 -16.64 4.81
CA GLN A 91 3.56 -18.09 4.82
C GLN A 91 2.73 -18.61 5.99
N THR A 92 1.73 -19.43 5.69
CA THR A 92 0.96 -20.18 6.71
C THR A 92 1.25 -21.66 6.59
N ASN A 93 1.46 -22.31 7.72
CA ASN A 93 1.61 -23.77 7.84
C ASN A 93 0.63 -24.27 8.90
N LYS A 94 -0.50 -24.81 8.44
CA LYS A 94 -1.56 -25.36 9.29
C LYS A 94 -1.95 -26.74 8.78
N THR A 95 -2.30 -27.64 9.69
CA THR A 95 -2.63 -29.04 9.37
C THR A 95 -3.75 -29.18 8.33
N GLY A 96 -4.77 -28.32 8.38
CA GLY A 96 -5.91 -28.40 7.45
C GLY A 96 -5.66 -27.81 6.05
N SER A 97 -4.82 -26.77 5.94
CA SER A 97 -4.53 -26.10 4.66
C SER A 97 -3.20 -26.53 4.03
N GLY A 98 -2.39 -27.31 4.75
CA GLY A 98 -0.98 -27.53 4.43
C GLY A 98 -0.16 -26.24 4.53
N THR A 99 0.93 -26.18 3.76
CA THR A 99 1.75 -24.98 3.62
C THR A 99 1.25 -24.13 2.46
N MET A 100 0.92 -22.88 2.72
CA MET A 100 0.50 -21.88 1.73
C MET A 100 1.42 -20.67 1.81
N ASN A 101 2.00 -20.31 0.68
CA ASN A 101 2.86 -19.14 0.52
C ASN A 101 2.16 -18.14 -0.40
N LEU A 102 1.89 -16.94 0.09
CA LEU A 102 1.47 -15.81 -0.70
C LEU A 102 2.57 -14.76 -0.69
N GLY A 103 3.02 -14.36 -1.85
CA GLY A 103 4.05 -13.34 -1.97
C GLY A 103 3.87 -12.53 -3.24
N GLY A 104 4.38 -11.32 -3.22
CA GLY A 104 4.36 -10.42 -4.36
C GLY A 104 4.49 -8.96 -3.95
N SER A 105 4.32 -8.09 -4.94
CA SER A 105 4.54 -6.67 -4.78
C SER A 105 3.49 -5.87 -5.55
N LEU A 106 3.20 -4.67 -5.07
CA LEU A 106 2.38 -3.70 -5.80
C LEU A 106 3.13 -2.37 -5.83
N THR A 107 3.27 -1.82 -7.04
CA THR A 107 3.85 -0.50 -7.27
C THR A 107 2.79 0.46 -7.76
N ARG A 108 2.77 1.67 -7.20
CA ARG A 108 1.90 2.78 -7.61
C ARG A 108 2.66 4.09 -7.64
N GLN A 109 2.18 4.99 -8.48
CA GLN A 109 2.70 6.35 -8.59
C GLN A 109 1.59 7.36 -8.34
N MET A 110 1.96 8.50 -7.76
CA MET A 110 1.11 9.67 -7.66
C MET A 110 1.94 10.95 -7.76
N GLU A 111 1.33 11.99 -8.28
CA GLU A 111 1.92 13.33 -8.38
C GLU A 111 0.95 14.34 -7.78
N LYS A 112 1.48 15.35 -7.08
CA LYS A 112 0.67 16.40 -6.44
C LYS A 112 1.47 17.68 -6.28
N ASP A 113 0.84 18.81 -6.60
CA ASP A 113 1.32 20.13 -6.20
C ASP A 113 0.76 20.49 -4.82
N GLU A 114 1.62 20.87 -3.89
CA GLU A 114 1.22 21.33 -2.56
C GLU A 114 1.94 22.62 -2.19
N THR A 115 1.27 23.46 -1.39
CA THR A 115 1.88 24.65 -0.81
C THR A 115 2.87 24.27 0.29
N VAL A 116 3.90 25.10 0.45
CA VAL A 116 4.94 24.94 1.46
C VAL A 116 4.86 26.15 2.38
N SER A 117 4.66 25.89 3.67
CA SER A 117 4.57 26.90 4.73
C SER A 117 5.15 26.36 6.03
N ASP A 118 5.35 27.23 7.02
CA ASP A 118 5.79 26.81 8.36
C ASP A 118 4.80 25.85 9.04
N SER A 119 3.50 26.01 8.73
CA SER A 119 2.44 25.10 9.18
C SER A 119 2.33 23.80 8.38
N SER A 120 2.88 23.76 7.17
CA SER A 120 2.86 22.58 6.29
C SER A 120 4.23 22.41 5.62
N PRO A 121 5.24 21.96 6.39
CA PRO A 121 6.58 21.74 5.87
C PRO A 121 6.61 20.56 4.90
N HIS A 122 7.70 20.44 4.13
CA HIS A 122 7.86 19.35 3.14
C HIS A 122 7.64 17.97 3.74
N ILE A 123 8.16 17.70 4.95
CA ILE A 123 8.00 16.39 5.60
C ILE A 123 6.51 16.08 5.84
N ALA A 124 5.70 17.07 6.24
CA ALA A 124 4.26 16.88 6.45
C ALA A 124 3.53 16.64 5.12
N ASN A 125 3.89 17.37 4.06
CA ASN A 125 3.35 17.14 2.72
C ASN A 125 3.68 15.72 2.22
N ILE A 126 4.93 15.28 2.37
CA ILE A 126 5.39 13.94 1.99
C ILE A 126 4.69 12.86 2.84
N GLY A 127 4.57 13.08 4.15
CA GLY A 127 3.92 12.16 5.08
C GLY A 127 2.46 11.89 4.69
N ARG A 128 1.69 12.94 4.35
CA ARG A 128 0.32 12.79 3.86
C ARG A 128 0.24 11.96 2.58
N LEU A 129 1.15 12.18 1.63
CA LEU A 129 1.20 11.40 0.38
C LEU A 129 1.53 9.93 0.62
N VAL A 130 2.49 9.65 1.52
CA VAL A 130 2.87 8.29 1.89
C VAL A 130 1.72 7.57 2.58
N GLU A 131 1.06 8.21 3.55
CA GLU A 131 -0.07 7.65 4.28
C GLU A 131 -1.23 7.29 3.35
N ASP A 132 -1.67 8.24 2.51
CA ASP A 132 -2.74 8.01 1.54
C ASP A 132 -2.42 6.86 0.59
N MET A 133 -1.16 6.81 0.11
CA MET A 133 -0.70 5.79 -0.81
C MET A 133 -0.61 4.40 -0.16
N GLU A 134 -0.04 4.29 1.05
CA GLU A 134 0.01 3.04 1.80
C GLU A 134 -1.40 2.52 2.10
N ASN A 135 -2.32 3.40 2.50
CA ASN A 135 -3.72 3.03 2.74
C ASN A 135 -4.37 2.43 1.49
N LYS A 136 -4.15 3.05 0.33
CA LYS A 136 -4.66 2.56 -0.97
C LYS A 136 -4.02 1.24 -1.40
N ILE A 137 -2.70 1.12 -1.26
CA ILE A 137 -1.95 -0.08 -1.61
C ILE A 137 -2.37 -1.25 -0.72
N ARG A 138 -2.51 -1.02 0.59
CA ARG A 138 -2.97 -2.02 1.56
C ARG A 138 -4.37 -2.55 1.23
N SER A 139 -5.32 -1.67 0.89
CA SER A 139 -6.65 -2.11 0.43
C SER A 139 -6.56 -2.97 -0.83
N THR A 140 -5.75 -2.54 -1.80
CA THR A 140 -5.61 -3.23 -3.09
C THR A 140 -4.92 -4.60 -2.91
N LEU A 141 -3.89 -4.67 -2.06
CA LEU A 141 -3.22 -5.93 -1.71
C LEU A 141 -4.19 -6.89 -1.05
N ASN A 142 -5.04 -6.42 -0.12
CA ASN A 142 -6.05 -7.27 0.53
C ASN A 142 -6.99 -7.92 -0.50
N GLU A 143 -7.54 -7.11 -1.42
CA GLU A 143 -8.44 -7.59 -2.48
C GLU A 143 -7.77 -8.59 -3.43
N ILE A 144 -6.51 -8.33 -3.83
CA ILE A 144 -5.79 -9.24 -4.75
C ILE A 144 -5.38 -10.53 -4.02
N TYR A 145 -4.81 -10.43 -2.83
CA TYR A 145 -4.24 -11.57 -2.12
C TYR A 145 -5.31 -12.49 -1.56
N PHE A 146 -6.39 -11.97 -1.00
CA PHE A 146 -7.40 -12.81 -0.32
C PHE A 146 -8.71 -12.93 -1.11
N GLY A 147 -9.00 -11.99 -2.01
CA GLY A 147 -10.12 -12.09 -2.95
C GLY A 147 -9.75 -12.93 -4.17
N LYS A 148 -8.88 -12.39 -5.04
CA LYS A 148 -8.60 -13.03 -6.34
C LYS A 148 -7.99 -14.43 -6.22
N THR A 149 -7.05 -14.64 -5.30
CA THR A 149 -6.45 -15.99 -5.15
C THR A 149 -7.50 -17.02 -4.70
N LYS A 150 -8.40 -16.65 -3.79
CA LYS A 150 -9.49 -17.50 -3.31
C LYS A 150 -10.46 -17.82 -4.43
N ASP A 151 -10.85 -16.84 -5.23
CA ASP A 151 -11.78 -17.03 -6.35
C ASP A 151 -11.18 -17.96 -7.42
N ILE A 152 -9.88 -17.79 -7.74
CA ILE A 152 -9.18 -18.67 -8.69
C ILE A 152 -9.11 -20.10 -8.14
N VAL A 153 -8.71 -20.28 -6.88
CA VAL A 153 -8.62 -21.62 -6.25
C VAL A 153 -9.99 -22.32 -6.23
N ASN A 154 -11.04 -21.59 -5.84
CA ASN A 154 -12.40 -22.13 -5.80
C ASN A 154 -12.97 -22.39 -7.22
N GLY A 155 -12.54 -21.63 -8.21
CA GLY A 155 -12.87 -21.84 -9.62
C GLY A 155 -12.27 -23.14 -10.17
N LEU A 156 -11.03 -23.46 -9.80
CA LEU A 156 -10.34 -24.67 -10.21
C LEU A 156 -10.86 -25.92 -9.51
N ARG A 157 -11.23 -25.81 -8.23
CA ARG A 157 -11.74 -26.93 -7.43
C ARG A 157 -12.87 -26.46 -6.51
N SER A 158 -14.08 -26.49 -7.05
CA SER A 158 -15.28 -26.13 -6.29
C SER A 158 -15.83 -27.35 -5.54
N VAL A 159 -16.18 -27.15 -4.27
CA VAL A 159 -16.92 -28.12 -3.47
C VAL A 159 -18.43 -27.99 -3.72
N GLN A 160 -18.88 -26.89 -4.34
CA GLN A 160 -20.27 -26.75 -4.75
C GLN A 160 -20.61 -27.81 -5.79
N THR A 161 -21.74 -28.46 -5.56
CA THR A 161 -22.25 -29.44 -6.50
C THR A 161 -22.70 -28.73 -7.77
N PHE A 162 -22.70 -29.44 -8.90
CA PHE A 162 -23.22 -28.93 -10.16
C PHE A 162 -24.68 -28.43 -10.02
N ALA A 163 -25.45 -29.07 -9.13
CA ALA A 163 -26.82 -28.69 -8.81
C ALA A 163 -26.93 -27.30 -8.16
N ASP A 164 -25.99 -26.95 -7.27
CA ASP A 164 -25.99 -25.64 -6.61
C ASP A 164 -25.61 -24.51 -7.58
N LYS A 165 -24.66 -24.77 -8.49
CA LYS A 165 -24.34 -23.84 -9.58
C LYS A 165 -25.54 -23.62 -10.50
N SER A 166 -26.23 -24.69 -10.87
CA SER A 166 -27.41 -24.61 -11.74
C SER A 166 -28.57 -23.84 -11.07
N LYS A 167 -28.78 -24.02 -9.76
CA LYS A 167 -29.73 -23.21 -8.98
C LYS A 167 -29.34 -21.74 -8.90
N GLN A 168 -28.05 -21.43 -8.77
CA GLN A 168 -27.57 -20.03 -8.78
C GLN A 168 -27.78 -19.36 -10.15
N GLU A 169 -27.55 -20.08 -11.26
CA GLU A 169 -27.83 -19.55 -12.60
C GLU A 169 -29.33 -19.32 -12.82
N ALA A 170 -30.18 -20.24 -12.39
CA ALA A 170 -31.63 -20.07 -12.45
C ALA A 170 -32.09 -18.83 -11.65
N LEU A 171 -31.60 -18.68 -10.42
CA LEU A 171 -31.92 -17.52 -9.57
C LEU A 171 -31.43 -16.20 -10.20
N LYS A 172 -30.27 -16.21 -10.86
CA LYS A 172 -29.73 -15.04 -11.54
C LYS A 172 -30.61 -14.63 -12.73
N ASN A 173 -31.11 -15.61 -13.49
CA ASN A 173 -32.03 -15.35 -14.60
C ASN A 173 -33.37 -14.81 -14.09
N ASP A 174 -33.92 -15.38 -13.03
CA ASP A 174 -35.16 -14.90 -12.39
C ASP A 174 -35.02 -13.45 -11.89
N LEU A 175 -33.87 -13.11 -11.29
CA LEU A 175 -33.57 -11.74 -10.84
C LEU A 175 -33.48 -10.76 -12.00
N VAL A 176 -32.84 -11.15 -13.11
CA VAL A 176 -32.74 -10.32 -14.32
C VAL A 176 -34.14 -10.11 -14.93
N GLU A 177 -34.98 -11.13 -14.97
CA GLU A 177 -36.37 -10.97 -15.39
C GLU A 177 -37.17 -10.06 -14.47
N ALA A 178 -37.05 -10.22 -13.15
CA ALA A 178 -37.75 -9.39 -12.17
C ALA A 178 -37.33 -7.92 -12.29
N LEU A 179 -36.04 -7.65 -12.52
CA LEU A 179 -35.53 -6.30 -12.75
C LEU A 179 -36.07 -5.68 -14.05
N LYS A 180 -36.16 -6.47 -15.14
CA LYS A 180 -36.76 -6.00 -16.40
C LYS A 180 -38.24 -5.67 -16.24
N ARG A 181 -39.00 -6.50 -15.52
CA ARG A 181 -40.43 -6.25 -15.23
C ARG A 181 -40.61 -4.96 -14.42
N LYS A 182 -39.71 -4.68 -13.47
CA LYS A 182 -39.74 -3.47 -12.64
C LYS A 182 -39.32 -2.19 -13.39
N GLN A 183 -38.60 -2.31 -14.51
CA GLN A 183 -38.26 -1.16 -15.39
C GLN A 183 -39.36 -0.84 -16.40
N GLN A 184 -40.31 -1.77 -16.63
CA GLN A 184 -41.43 -1.60 -17.55
C GLN A 184 -42.73 -1.15 -16.86
N SER A 185 -42.74 -1.09 -15.53
CA SER A 185 -43.79 -0.50 -14.68
C SER A 185 -43.43 0.93 -14.27
#